data_AF-A0A0T1SAD0-F1
#
_entry.id   AF-A0A0T1SAD0-F1
#
_cell.length_a   1.000
_cell.length_b   1.000
_cell.length_c   1.000
_cell.angle_alpha   90.00
_cell.angle_beta   90.00
_cell.angle_gamma   90.00
#
_symmetry.space_group_name_H-M   'P 1'
#
loop_
_entity.id
_entity.type
_entity.pdbx_description
1 polymer ?
#
loop_
_entity_poly.entity_id
_entity_poly.type
_entity_poly.pdbx_seq_one_letter_code
_entity_poly.pdbx_strand_id
1 'polypeptide(L)'
;MDFWPRGPTLRQAMERAEAKAHVILDGTLLPIGRIAGARPFYSGKHKKHGMNAQVLADPFGRLLWASAALPGAVHASWPPVPTASSTPWPP
;
A
#
# COMPACT_ATOMS: atom_id res chain seq x y z
N MET A 1 -26.55 -3.94 3.85
CA MET A 1 -26.57 -3.62 2.42
C MET A 1 -25.19 -3.97 1.89
N ASP A 2 -24.99 -5.17 1.36
CA ASP A 2 -23.69 -5.66 0.87
C ASP A 2 -23.90 -6.40 -0.46
N PHE A 3 -24.10 -5.64 -1.55
CA PHE A 3 -24.34 -6.18 -2.90
C PHE A 3 -23.08 -6.21 -3.77
N TRP A 4 -21.89 -5.96 -3.22
CA TRP A 4 -20.63 -6.08 -3.98
C TRP A 4 -20.04 -7.49 -3.84
N PRO A 5 -19.76 -8.21 -4.94
CA PRO A 5 -19.10 -9.51 -4.87
C PRO A 5 -17.73 -9.33 -4.21
N ARG A 6 -17.49 -10.07 -3.12
CA ARG A 6 -16.18 -10.07 -2.46
C ARG A 6 -15.14 -10.66 -3.41
N GLY A 7 -14.03 -9.95 -3.58
CA GLY A 7 -12.86 -10.47 -4.28
C GLY A 7 -12.24 -11.67 -3.56
N PRO A 8 -11.28 -12.37 -4.19
CA PRO A 8 -10.58 -13.47 -3.54
C PRO A 8 -9.90 -13.00 -2.24
N THR A 9 -9.87 -13.87 -1.25
CA THR A 9 -9.01 -13.66 -0.07
C THR A 9 -7.55 -13.81 -0.46
N LEU A 10 -6.63 -13.29 0.36
CA LEU A 10 -5.20 -13.51 0.15
C LEU A 10 -4.87 -15.01 0.10
N ARG A 11 -5.50 -15.83 0.96
CA ARG A 11 -5.33 -17.29 0.94
C ARG A 11 -5.70 -17.91 -0.41
N GLN A 12 -6.88 -17.58 -0.94
CA GLN A 12 -7.33 -18.08 -2.25
C GLN A 12 -6.43 -17.60 -3.39
N ALA A 13 -5.85 -16.41 -3.26
CA ALA A 13 -4.87 -15.91 -4.23
C ALA A 13 -3.54 -16.68 -4.13
N MET A 14 -3.09 -17.03 -2.92
CA MET A 14 -1.91 -17.85 -2.70
C MET A 14 -2.09 -19.27 -3.28
N GLU A 15 -3.25 -19.89 -3.10
CA GLU A 15 -3.59 -21.19 -3.71
C GLU A 15 -3.47 -21.13 -5.25
N ARG A 16 -3.92 -20.02 -5.87
CA ARG A 16 -3.77 -19.81 -7.32
C ARG A 16 -2.32 -19.53 -7.73
N ALA A 17 -1.53 -18.93 -6.84
CA ALA A 17 -0.14 -18.60 -7.07
C ALA A 17 0.78 -19.84 -7.05
N GLU A 18 0.42 -20.89 -6.31
CA GLU A 18 1.18 -22.15 -6.26
C GLU A 18 1.39 -22.79 -7.64
N ALA A 19 0.44 -22.59 -8.56
CA ALA A 19 0.53 -23.09 -9.93
C ALA A 19 1.34 -22.16 -10.88
N LYS A 20 1.95 -21.09 -10.37
CA LYS A 20 2.71 -20.10 -11.16
C LYS A 20 4.21 -20.26 -10.92
N ALA A 21 5.01 -19.95 -11.95
CA ALA A 21 6.47 -19.97 -11.83
C ALA A 21 7.00 -18.94 -10.81
N HIS A 22 6.34 -17.79 -10.72
CA HIS A 22 6.56 -16.76 -9.70
C HIS A 22 5.34 -15.85 -9.65
N VAL A 23 5.33 -14.94 -8.69
CA VAL A 23 4.35 -13.84 -8.58
C VAL A 23 5.07 -12.52 -8.42
N ILE A 24 4.42 -11.44 -8.85
CA ILE A 24 4.89 -10.07 -8.64
C ILE A 24 4.11 -9.50 -7.45
N LEU A 25 4.83 -9.03 -6.44
CA LEU A 25 4.29 -8.25 -5.33
C LEU A 25 4.68 -6.80 -5.52
N ASP A 26 3.69 -5.90 -5.61
CA ASP A 26 3.92 -4.46 -5.71
C ASP A 26 3.09 -3.68 -4.69
N GLY A 27 3.58 -2.50 -4.31
CA GLY A 27 2.90 -1.55 -3.44
C GLY A 27 2.65 -0.23 -4.16
N THR A 28 1.42 -0.01 -4.59
CA THR A 28 1.01 1.20 -5.31
C THR A 28 0.47 2.25 -4.34
N LEU A 29 0.99 3.47 -4.39
CA LEU A 29 0.46 4.60 -3.63
C LEU A 29 -0.68 5.28 -4.41
N LEU A 30 -1.92 5.05 -3.97
CA LEU A 30 -3.11 5.71 -4.49
C LEU A 30 -3.17 7.15 -3.94
N PRO A 31 -3.15 8.17 -4.80
CA PRO A 31 -3.18 9.55 -4.33
C PRO A 31 -4.54 9.87 -3.69
N ILE A 32 -4.50 10.41 -2.47
CA ILE A 32 -5.68 10.95 -1.80
C ILE A 32 -5.55 12.46 -1.66
N GLY A 33 -6.70 13.14 -1.52
CA GLY A 33 -6.73 14.56 -1.16
C GLY A 33 -5.94 14.82 0.13
N ARG A 34 -5.27 15.97 0.19
CA ARG A 34 -4.51 16.37 1.38
C ARG A 34 -5.49 16.62 2.54
N ILE A 35 -5.38 15.83 3.59
CA ILE A 35 -6.13 16.03 4.84
C ILE A 35 -5.15 16.57 5.88
N ALA A 36 -5.38 17.77 6.39
CA ALA A 36 -4.55 18.37 7.42
C ALA A 36 -4.54 17.48 8.68
N GLY A 37 -3.35 17.23 9.24
CA GLY A 37 -3.19 16.37 10.42
C GLY A 37 -3.16 14.86 10.14
N ALA A 38 -3.38 14.41 8.91
CA ALA A 38 -3.47 12.99 8.57
C ALA A 38 -2.09 12.33 8.31
N ARG A 39 -1.19 12.42 9.30
CA ARG A 39 0.19 11.89 9.29
C ARG A 39 0.32 10.43 8.82
N PRO A 40 -0.61 9.49 9.12
CA PRO A 40 -0.49 8.10 8.67
C PRO A 40 -0.51 7.91 7.14
N PHE A 41 -0.95 8.90 6.38
CA PHE A 41 -1.08 8.82 4.92
C PHE A 41 0.06 9.49 4.16
N TYR A 42 0.97 10.19 4.83
CA TYR A 42 2.13 10.76 4.16
C TYR A 42 3.19 9.67 3.91
N SER A 43 3.46 9.37 2.65
CA SER A 43 4.52 8.44 2.26
C SER A 43 5.83 9.22 2.08
N GLY A 44 6.82 8.99 2.94
CA GLY A 44 8.15 9.60 2.82
C GLY A 44 8.86 9.30 1.50
N LYS A 45 8.75 8.05 1.01
CA LYS A 45 9.35 7.61 -0.27
C LYS A 45 8.87 8.45 -1.46
N HIS A 46 7.56 8.67 -1.53
CA HIS A 46 6.92 9.38 -2.65
C HIS A 46 6.69 10.87 -2.37
N LYS A 47 7.05 11.36 -1.17
CA LYS A 47 6.83 12.74 -0.69
C LYS A 47 5.41 13.27 -0.93
N LYS A 48 4.41 12.38 -0.82
CA LYS A 48 2.99 12.68 -1.12
C LYS A 48 2.07 11.94 -0.15
N HIS A 49 0.88 12.51 0.07
CA HIS A 49 -0.21 11.85 0.78
C HIS A 49 -0.90 10.82 -0.13
N GLY A 50 -1.11 9.63 0.40
CA GLY A 50 -1.75 8.53 -0.31
C GLY A 50 -2.06 7.33 0.58
N MET A 51 -2.90 6.45 0.07
CA MET A 51 -3.10 5.12 0.63
C MET A 51 -2.25 4.13 -0.15
N ASN A 52 -1.56 3.23 0.53
CA ASN A 52 -0.81 2.16 -0.11
C ASN A 52 -1.74 0.95 -0.33
N ALA A 53 -1.86 0.49 -1.56
CA ALA A 53 -2.49 -0.78 -1.88
C ALA A 53 -1.41 -1.77 -2.31
N GLN A 54 -1.37 -2.93 -1.66
CA GLN A 54 -0.54 -4.03 -2.11
C GLN A 54 -1.28 -4.86 -3.16
N VAL A 55 -0.55 -5.29 -4.18
CA VAL A 55 -1.08 -6.05 -5.30
C VAL A 55 -0.23 -7.30 -5.52
N LEU A 56 -0.90 -8.43 -5.74
CA LEU A 56 -0.30 -9.66 -6.25
C LEU A 56 -0.74 -9.87 -7.70
N ALA A 57 0.21 -10.07 -8.60
CA ALA A 57 -0.04 -10.38 -10.00
C ALA A 57 0.74 -11.62 -10.47
N ASP A 58 0.22 -12.31 -11.48
CA ASP A 58 0.93 -13.38 -12.16
C ASP A 58 2.01 -12.84 -13.12
N PRO A 59 2.91 -13.69 -13.66
CA PRO A 59 4.01 -13.24 -14.53
C PRO A 59 3.57 -12.52 -15.81
N PHE A 60 2.30 -12.66 -16.20
CA PHE A 60 1.73 -11.98 -17.36
C PHE A 60 1.03 -10.65 -16.97
N GLY A 61 1.19 -10.22 -15.71
CA GLY A 61 0.59 -9.00 -15.18
C GLY A 61 -0.88 -9.13 -14.80
N ARG A 62 -1.43 -10.36 -14.71
CA ARG A 62 -2.84 -10.55 -14.34
C ARG A 62 -3.00 -10.42 -12.83
N LEU A 63 -3.92 -9.56 -12.40
CA LEU A 63 -4.24 -9.34 -10.99
C LEU A 63 -4.77 -10.62 -10.34
N LEU A 64 -4.08 -11.10 -9.32
CA LEU A 64 -4.50 -12.22 -8.48
C LEU A 64 -5.20 -11.74 -7.22
N TRP A 65 -4.73 -10.64 -6.62
CA TRP A 65 -5.29 -10.05 -5.40
C TRP A 65 -4.86 -8.61 -5.19
N ALA A 66 -5.70 -7.84 -4.50
CA ALA A 66 -5.37 -6.52 -4.00
C ALA A 66 -5.77 -6.40 -2.53
N SER A 67 -4.93 -5.75 -1.72
CA SER A 67 -5.23 -5.45 -0.33
C SER A 67 -6.33 -4.41 -0.21
N ALA A 68 -6.99 -4.36 0.95
CA ALA A 68 -7.66 -3.13 1.36
C ALA A 68 -6.63 -1.97 1.41
N ALA A 69 -7.12 -0.74 1.27
CA ALA A 69 -6.27 0.44 1.33
C ALA A 69 -5.56 0.52 2.70
N LEU A 70 -4.23 0.52 2.70
CA LEU A 70 -3.39 0.69 3.89
C LEU A 70 -2.96 2.16 4.01
N PRO A 71 -2.71 2.68 5.21
CA PRO A 71 -2.07 3.99 5.36
C PRO A 71 -0.72 4.05 4.62
N GLY A 72 -0.43 5.15 3.92
CA GLY A 72 0.78 5.32 3.12
C GLY A 72 2.11 5.15 3.88
N ALA A 73 2.09 5.22 5.22
CA ALA A 73 3.25 5.05 6.08
C ALA A 73 3.68 3.58 6.32
N VAL A 74 2.83 2.58 6.04
CA VAL A 74 3.04 1.18 6.49
C VAL A 74 4.24 0.47 5.80
N HIS A 75 4.75 1.01 4.70
CA HIS A 75 5.95 0.50 3.99
C HIS A 75 7.06 1.54 3.79
N ALA A 76 6.91 2.74 4.34
CA ALA A 76 7.97 3.75 4.30
C ALA A 76 8.93 3.49 5.46
N SER A 77 10.21 3.24 5.17
CA SER A 77 11.24 3.09 6.18
C SER A 77 11.20 4.28 7.16
N TRP A 78 10.76 4.03 8.38
CA TRP A 78 10.87 4.95 9.50
C TRP A 78 11.50 4.22 10.67
N PRO A 79 12.66 4.66 11.19
CA PRO A 79 12.96 4.54 12.61
C PRO A 79 12.77 5.90 13.29
N PRO A 80 12.23 5.94 14.53
CA PRO A 80 12.29 7.13 15.35
C PRO A 80 13.67 7.22 15.99
N VAL A 81 14.43 8.27 15.67
CA VAL A 81 15.41 8.82 16.61
C VAL A 81 15.06 10.30 16.79
N PRO A 82 14.55 10.73 17.95
CA PRO A 82 14.39 12.14 18.21
C PRO A 82 15.77 12.71 18.59
N THR A 83 16.49 13.23 17.61
CA THR A 83 17.54 14.21 17.87
C THR A 83 17.04 15.57 17.44
N ALA A 84 17.13 16.53 18.35
CA ALA A 84 16.68 17.90 18.20
C ALA A 84 17.41 18.61 17.05
N SER A 85 16.88 18.50 15.83
CA SER A 85 17.15 19.38 14.69
C SER A 85 16.26 19.01 13.48
N SER A 86 14.96 18.80 13.68
CA SER A 86 14.05 18.73 12.54
C SER A 86 13.74 20.14 12.06
N THR A 87 14.26 20.49 10.89
CA THR A 87 13.79 21.57 10.03
C THR A 87 12.25 21.63 10.01
N PRO A 88 11.63 22.82 9.97
CA PRO A 88 10.17 22.92 9.93
C PRO A 88 9.65 22.24 8.67
N TRP A 89 8.58 21.48 8.85
CA TRP A 89 7.91 20.72 7.79
C TRP A 89 7.58 21.63 6.60
N PRO A 90 7.81 21.18 5.36
CA PRO A 90 7.39 21.95 4.19
C PRO A 90 5.86 22.11 4.22
N PRO A 91 5.35 23.28 3.83
CA PRO A 91 3.95 23.64 3.96
C PRO A 91 3.01 22.77 3.14
#